data_AF-A0A7X3XCE2-F1
#
_entry.id   AF-A0A7X3XCE2-F1
#
_cell.length_a   1.000
_cell.length_b   1.000
_cell.length_c   1.000
_cell.angle_alpha   90.00
_cell.angle_beta   90.00
_cell.angle_gamma   90.00
#
_symmetry.space_group_name_H-M   'P 1'
#
loop_
_entity.id
_entity.type
_entity.pdbx_description
1 polymer ?
#
loop_
_entity_poly.entity_id
_entity_poly.type
_entity_poly.pdbx_seq_one_letter_code
_entity_poly.pdbx_strand_id
1 'polypeptide(L)'
;MAQGDPQGAANNIGRAALLASQLDKQSDATRPPYRIMVDLFRAQEQVYRAIALFQQSGERTPASSGICSLLSQGRQHAIRALENHSVTTAGQAVYDHLHQQTTEWLEIVQELQQEWDCTQ
;
A
#
# COMPACT_ATOMS: atom_id res chain seq x y z
N MET A 1 -13.04 -12.26 14.30
CA MET A 1 -14.06 -11.38 13.69
C MET A 1 -13.93 -11.52 12.18
N ALA A 2 -14.83 -12.22 11.50
CA ALA A 2 -14.83 -12.23 10.03
C ALA A 2 -15.54 -10.97 9.54
N GLN A 3 -14.80 -9.88 9.32
CA GLN A 3 -15.37 -8.67 8.73
C GLN A 3 -14.51 -8.18 7.58
N GLY A 4 -14.81 -8.69 6.38
CA GLY A 4 -14.31 -8.17 5.12
C GLY A 4 -14.02 -9.25 4.07
N ASP A 5 -13.82 -8.79 2.83
CA ASP A 5 -13.23 -9.57 1.73
C ASP A 5 -11.86 -8.95 1.38
N PRO A 6 -10.79 -9.28 2.14
CA PRO A 6 -9.46 -8.72 1.90
C PRO A 6 -8.91 -9.12 0.52
N GLN A 7 -9.31 -10.29 0.01
CA GLN A 7 -8.92 -10.72 -1.33
C GLN A 7 -9.58 -9.84 -2.41
N GLY A 8 -10.86 -9.53 -2.26
CA GLY A 8 -11.58 -8.59 -3.12
C GLY A 8 -11.00 -7.18 -3.03
N ALA A 9 -10.67 -6.71 -1.83
CA ALA A 9 -10.00 -5.42 -1.62
C ALA A 9 -8.65 -5.35 -2.35
N ALA A 10 -7.80 -6.36 -2.17
CA ALA A 10 -6.53 -6.48 -2.88
C ALA A 10 -6.69 -6.41 -4.40
N ASN A 11 -7.66 -7.15 -4.96
CA ASN A 11 -7.92 -7.15 -6.40
C ASN A 11 -8.37 -5.78 -6.93
N ASN A 12 -9.28 -5.11 -6.21
CA ASN A 12 -9.78 -3.80 -6.62
C ASN A 12 -8.70 -2.72 -6.54
N ILE A 13 -7.91 -2.73 -5.48
CA ILE A 13 -6.80 -1.79 -5.29
C ILE A 13 -5.69 -2.06 -6.31
N GLY A 14 -5.38 -3.32 -6.61
CA GLY A 14 -4.43 -3.67 -7.67
C GLY A 14 -4.86 -3.14 -9.05
N ARG A 15 -6.16 -3.15 -9.36
CA ARG A 15 -6.71 -2.52 -10.57
C ARG A 15 -6.59 -0.99 -10.53
N ALA A 16 -6.84 -0.37 -9.39
CA ALA A 16 -6.63 1.07 -9.20
C ALA A 16 -5.15 1.47 -9.40
N ALA A 17 -4.21 0.67 -8.89
CA ALA A 17 -2.77 0.86 -9.10
C ALA A 17 -2.38 0.80 -10.59
N LEU A 18 -2.99 -0.13 -11.35
CA LEU A 18 -2.77 -0.22 -12.80
C LEU A 18 -3.29 1.02 -13.54
N LEU A 19 -4.49 1.49 -13.19
CA LEU A 19 -5.06 2.71 -13.78
C LEU A 19 -4.22 3.94 -13.44
N ALA A 20 -3.80 4.10 -12.18
CA ALA A 20 -2.91 5.17 -11.77
C ALA A 20 -1.59 5.13 -12.55
N SER A 21 -1.03 3.94 -12.79
CA SER A 21 0.20 3.78 -13.58
C SER A 21 0.01 4.13 -15.05
N GLN A 22 -1.17 3.87 -15.63
CA GLN A 22 -1.49 4.31 -16.99
C GLN A 22 -1.57 5.83 -17.08
N LEU A 23 -2.20 6.49 -16.08
CA LEU A 23 -2.32 7.94 -16.02
C LEU A 23 -0.95 8.61 -15.79
N ASP A 24 -0.10 8.02 -14.95
CA ASP A 24 1.27 8.46 -14.71
C ASP A 24 2.11 8.49 -16.00
N LYS A 25 2.01 7.44 -16.82
CA LYS A 25 2.72 7.36 -18.12
C LYS A 25 2.25 8.39 -19.15
N GLN A 26 1.02 8.87 -19.02
CA GLN A 26 0.43 9.85 -19.93
C GLN A 26 0.64 11.29 -19.44
N SER A 27 1.38 11.48 -18.33
CA SER A 27 1.43 12.74 -17.59
C SER A 27 2.48 13.72 -18.12
N ASP A 28 2.04 14.95 -18.43
CA ASP A 28 2.89 16.14 -18.47
C ASP A 28 2.99 16.78 -17.07
N ALA A 29 4.00 17.61 -16.82
CA ALA A 29 4.40 18.16 -15.51
C ALA A 29 3.33 18.95 -14.71
N THR A 30 2.12 19.14 -15.25
CA THR A 30 1.01 19.90 -14.62
C THR A 30 -0.08 19.01 -14.01
N ARG A 31 0.12 17.69 -13.96
CA ARG A 31 -0.91 16.72 -13.57
C ARG A 31 -0.78 16.18 -12.14
N PRO A 32 -1.86 15.59 -11.59
CA PRO A 32 -1.91 15.02 -10.24
C PRO A 32 -0.74 14.08 -9.95
N PRO A 33 -0.40 13.84 -8.66
CA PRO A 33 0.71 12.99 -8.26
C PRO A 33 0.39 11.49 -8.45
N TYR A 34 0.14 11.08 -9.70
CA TYR A 34 -0.19 9.70 -10.07
C TYR A 34 0.90 8.72 -9.64
N ARG A 35 2.16 9.14 -9.65
CA ARG A 35 3.25 8.32 -9.13
C ARG A 35 3.08 7.95 -7.66
N ILE A 36 2.70 8.90 -6.81
CA ILE A 36 2.44 8.66 -5.38
C ILE A 36 1.25 7.71 -5.23
N MET A 37 0.18 7.93 -5.99
CA MET A 37 -0.99 7.05 -5.97
C MET A 37 -0.65 5.61 -6.39
N VAL A 38 0.22 5.43 -7.39
CA VAL A 38 0.71 4.09 -7.79
C VAL A 38 1.36 3.38 -6.61
N ASP A 39 2.32 4.03 -5.97
CA ASP A 39 3.05 3.42 -4.86
C ASP A 39 2.15 3.22 -3.63
N LEU A 40 1.27 4.16 -3.29
CA LEU A 40 0.26 3.99 -2.23
C LEU A 40 -0.67 2.80 -2.50
N PHE A 41 -1.26 2.70 -3.68
CA PHE A 41 -2.16 1.59 -4.00
C PHE A 41 -1.43 0.25 -4.04
N ARG A 42 -0.17 0.21 -4.49
CA ARG A 42 0.64 -1.01 -4.38
C ARG A 42 0.91 -1.38 -2.92
N ALA A 43 1.17 -0.41 -2.05
CA ALA A 43 1.34 -0.68 -0.62
C ALA A 43 0.09 -1.36 -0.04
N GLN A 44 -1.08 -0.76 -0.27
CA GLN A 44 -2.37 -1.27 0.17
C GLN A 44 -2.70 -2.66 -0.40
N GLU A 45 -2.47 -2.87 -1.70
CA GLU A 45 -2.67 -4.17 -2.36
C GLU A 45 -1.88 -5.27 -1.64
N GLN A 46 -0.59 -5.05 -1.37
CA GLN A 46 0.24 -6.06 -0.72
C GLN A 46 -0.22 -6.35 0.70
N VAL A 47 -0.64 -5.33 1.46
CA VAL A 47 -1.17 -5.52 2.82
C VAL A 47 -2.44 -6.35 2.80
N TYR A 48 -3.40 -6.02 1.94
CA TYR A 48 -4.65 -6.80 1.86
C TYR A 48 -4.41 -8.23 1.37
N ARG A 49 -3.46 -8.47 0.46
CA ARG A 49 -3.04 -9.84 0.10
C ARG A 49 -2.46 -10.58 1.30
N ALA A 50 -1.63 -9.92 2.09
CA ALA A 50 -1.05 -10.50 3.30
C ALA A 50 -2.15 -10.88 4.31
N ILE A 51 -3.11 -9.99 4.55
CA ILE A 51 -4.28 -10.24 5.42
C ILE A 51 -5.08 -11.44 4.91
N ALA A 52 -5.38 -11.49 3.61
CA ALA A 52 -6.15 -12.60 3.03
C ALA A 52 -5.45 -13.95 3.23
N LEU A 53 -4.13 -14.01 3.00
CA LEU A 53 -3.36 -15.24 3.19
C LEU A 53 -3.20 -15.62 4.67
N PHE A 54 -3.07 -14.63 5.56
CA PHE A 54 -3.00 -14.87 7.00
C PHE A 54 -4.32 -15.44 7.54
N GLN A 55 -5.46 -14.92 7.09
CA GLN A 55 -6.78 -15.49 7.43
C GLN A 55 -6.93 -16.91 6.88
N GLN A 56 -6.49 -17.18 5.65
CA GLN A 56 -6.54 -18.51 5.03
C GLN A 56 -5.62 -19.53 5.74
N SER A 57 -4.52 -19.08 6.33
CA SER A 57 -3.62 -19.95 7.10
C SER A 57 -4.13 -20.29 8.51
N GLY A 58 -5.28 -19.73 8.90
CA GLY A 58 -5.84 -19.85 10.24
C GLY A 58 -5.17 -18.94 11.26
N GLU A 59 -4.64 -17.78 10.82
CA GLU A 59 -4.10 -16.71 11.67
C GLU A 59 -2.97 -17.19 12.60
N ARG A 60 -2.14 -18.11 12.11
CA ARG A 60 -1.05 -18.70 12.90
C ARG A 60 0.15 -17.77 12.95
N THR A 61 0.64 -17.51 14.16
CA THR A 61 1.91 -16.83 14.40
C THR A 61 3.00 -17.85 14.80
N PRO A 62 4.26 -17.68 14.33
CA PRO A 62 4.71 -16.68 13.38
C PRO A 62 4.09 -16.88 11.98
N ALA A 63 3.81 -15.77 11.30
CA ALA A 63 3.29 -15.83 9.94
C ALA A 63 4.30 -16.47 8.98
N SER A 64 3.81 -17.01 7.87
CA SER A 64 4.68 -17.61 6.87
C SER A 64 5.58 -16.55 6.21
N SER A 65 6.75 -16.98 5.72
CA SER A 65 7.69 -16.10 5.00
C SER A 65 7.04 -15.39 3.81
N GLY A 66 6.07 -16.03 3.14
CA GLY A 66 5.30 -15.42 2.06
C GLY A 66 4.45 -14.23 2.53
N ILE A 67 3.75 -14.37 3.67
CA ILE A 67 2.95 -13.29 4.26
C ILE A 67 3.85 -12.12 4.67
N CYS A 68 4.96 -12.41 5.34
CA CYS A 68 5.92 -11.38 5.76
C CYS A 68 6.60 -10.68 4.57
N SER A 69 6.86 -11.41 3.47
CA SER A 69 7.36 -10.82 2.23
C SER A 69 6.38 -9.83 1.62
N LEU A 70 5.07 -10.12 1.64
CA LEU A 70 4.04 -9.20 1.17
C LEU A 70 4.01 -7.92 2.02
N LEU A 71 4.07 -8.03 3.35
CA LEU A 71 4.17 -6.86 4.22
C LEU A 71 5.43 -6.04 3.95
N SER A 72 6.58 -6.69 3.75
CA SER A 72 7.84 -6.02 3.39
C SER A 72 7.73 -5.26 2.06
N GLN A 73 7.11 -5.85 1.04
CA GLN A 73 6.85 -5.18 -0.24
C GLN A 73 5.89 -4.00 -0.06
N GLY A 74 4.84 -4.17 0.77
CA GLY A 74 3.91 -3.10 1.13
C GLY A 74 4.62 -1.90 1.76
N ARG A 75 5.50 -2.17 2.73
CA ARG A 75 6.35 -1.15 3.37
C ARG A 75 7.24 -0.42 2.36
N GLN A 76 7.91 -1.14 1.47
CA GLN A 76 8.77 -0.54 0.45
C GLN A 76 7.99 0.38 -0.50
N HIS A 77 6.77 0.01 -0.87
CA HIS A 77 5.90 0.86 -1.68
C HIS A 77 5.45 2.11 -0.91
N ALA A 78 5.06 2.00 0.36
CA ALA A 78 4.71 3.15 1.18
C ALA A 78 5.90 4.13 1.32
N ILE A 79 7.11 3.63 1.58
CA ILE A 79 8.32 4.47 1.63
C ILE A 79 8.55 5.21 0.31
N ARG A 80 8.46 4.52 -0.83
CA ARG A 80 8.59 5.16 -2.15
C ARG A 80 7.52 6.23 -2.41
N ALA A 81 6.29 6.01 -1.94
CA ALA A 81 5.24 7.02 -2.05
C ALA A 81 5.58 8.29 -1.24
N LEU A 82 6.15 8.15 -0.04
CA LEU A 82 6.61 9.30 0.77
C LEU A 82 7.83 10.02 0.16
N GLU A 83 8.74 9.28 -0.46
CA GLU A 83 9.94 9.83 -1.12
C GLU A 83 9.60 10.64 -2.38
N ASN A 84 8.48 10.35 -3.05
CA ASN A 84 8.04 11.04 -4.27
C ASN A 84 7.39 12.41 -3.98
N HIS A 85 8.12 13.28 -3.28
CA HIS A 85 7.71 14.67 -3.01
C HIS A 85 7.97 15.55 -4.23
N SER A 86 6.91 15.94 -4.94
CA SER A 86 6.99 16.95 -6.00
C SER A 86 6.41 18.27 -5.48
N VAL A 87 7.30 19.19 -5.11
CA VAL A 87 6.96 20.53 -4.60
C VAL A 87 6.35 21.35 -5.74
N THR A 88 5.03 21.30 -5.88
CA THR A 88 4.29 22.26 -6.70
C THR A 88 3.10 22.76 -5.90
N THR A 89 2.93 24.09 -5.85
CA THR A 89 1.87 24.76 -5.09
C THR A 89 0.46 24.41 -5.59
N ALA A 90 0.34 23.98 -6.84
CA ALA A 90 -0.89 23.47 -7.41
C ALA A 90 -1.11 22.01 -6.96
N GLY A 91 -2.13 21.76 -6.15
CA GLY A 91 -2.47 20.42 -5.69
C GLY A 91 -1.85 20.01 -4.36
N GLN A 92 -1.27 20.95 -3.59
CA GLN A 92 -0.69 20.68 -2.27
C GLN A 92 -1.66 19.94 -1.34
N ALA A 93 -2.95 20.31 -1.30
CA ALA A 93 -3.94 19.62 -0.47
C ALA A 93 -4.13 18.13 -0.84
N VAL A 94 -4.03 17.80 -2.14
CA VAL A 94 -4.09 16.41 -2.61
C VAL A 94 -2.82 15.68 -2.22
N TYR A 95 -1.66 16.35 -2.33
CA TYR A 95 -0.38 15.82 -1.88
C TYR A 95 -0.41 15.50 -0.38
N ASP A 96 -0.82 16.47 0.45
CA ASP A 96 -0.88 16.34 1.91
C ASP A 96 -1.80 15.18 2.31
N HIS A 97 -2.96 15.06 1.64
CA HIS A 97 -3.87 13.94 1.86
C HIS A 97 -3.24 12.59 1.52
N LEU A 98 -2.59 12.47 0.36
CA LEU A 98 -1.93 11.23 -0.05
C LEU A 98 -0.74 10.89 0.85
N HIS A 99 0.00 11.90 1.30
CA HIS A 99 1.11 11.72 2.24
C HIS A 99 0.59 11.20 3.58
N GLN A 100 -0.46 11.82 4.12
CA GLN A 100 -1.11 11.36 5.36
C GLN A 100 -1.58 9.91 5.23
N GLN A 101 -2.32 9.57 4.17
CA GLN A 101 -2.76 8.19 3.94
C GLN A 101 -1.59 7.22 3.82
N THR A 102 -0.50 7.63 3.17
CA THR A 102 0.70 6.78 3.03
C THR A 102 1.36 6.54 4.39
N THR A 103 1.43 7.55 5.26
CA THR A 103 1.93 7.41 6.63
C THR A 103 1.06 6.46 7.44
N GLU A 104 -0.26 6.61 7.40
CA GLU A 104 -1.21 5.71 8.08
C GLU A 104 -1.02 4.25 7.64
N TRP A 105 -0.86 4.02 6.33
CA TRP A 105 -0.62 2.67 5.80
C TRP A 105 0.76 2.10 6.18
N LEU A 106 1.78 2.95 6.29
CA LEU A 106 3.10 2.54 6.75
C LEU A 106 3.05 2.09 8.22
N GLU A 107 2.30 2.79 9.06
CA GLU A 107 2.05 2.40 10.46
C GLU A 107 1.32 1.05 10.53
N ILE A 108 0.23 0.89 9.78
CA ILE A 108 -0.50 -0.38 9.68
C ILE A 108 0.43 -1.54 9.30
N VAL A 109 1.30 -1.37 8.29
CA VAL A 109 2.24 -2.42 7.89
C VAL A 109 3.19 -2.79 9.03
N GLN A 110 3.71 -1.80 9.76
CA GLN A 110 4.62 -2.04 10.87
C GLN A 110 3.93 -2.75 12.03
N GLU A 111 2.71 -2.36 12.36
CA GLU A 111 1.89 -3.03 13.37
C GLU A 111 1.65 -4.50 13.01
N LEU A 112 1.24 -4.78 11.76
CA LEU A 112 1.03 -6.16 11.30
C LEU A 112 2.32 -6.98 11.29
N GLN A 113 3.46 -6.38 10.92
CA GLN A 113 4.76 -7.07 10.98
C GLN A 113 5.14 -7.47 12.41
N GLN A 114 4.84 -6.63 13.38
CA GLN A 114 5.08 -6.91 14.80
C GLN A 114 4.08 -7.96 15.33
N GLU A 115 2.79 -7.77 15.08
CA GLU A 115 1.73 -8.65 15.55
C GLU A 115 1.87 -10.08 15.00
N TRP A 116 2.26 -10.20 13.73
CA TRP A 116 2.37 -11.49 13.06
C TRP A 116 3.74 -12.15 13.19
N ASP A 117 4.61 -11.60 14.04
CA ASP A 117 5.97 -12.08 14.31
C ASP A 117 6.78 -12.33 13.03
N CYS A 118 6.80 -11.31 12.16
CA CYS A 118 7.65 -11.30 10.98
C CYS A 118 9.10 -11.03 11.39
N THR A 119 9.79 -12.09 11.79
CA THR A 119 11.23 -12.07 12.05
C THR A 119 11.99 -11.56 10.81
N GLN A 120 12.84 -10.55 11.01
CA GLN A 120 13.71 -9.99 9.97
C GLN A 120 14.95 -10.84 9.74
#